data_AF-A0ABD5BEB6-F1
#
_entry.id   AF-A0ABD5BEB6-F1
#
_cell.length_a   1.000
_cell.length_b   1.000
_cell.length_c   1.000
_cell.angle_alpha   90.00
_cell.angle_beta   90.00
_cell.angle_gamma   90.00
#
_symmetry.space_group_name_H-M   'P 1'
#
loop_
_entity.id
_entity.type
_entity.pdbx_description
1 polymer ?
#
loop_
_entity_poly.entity_id
_entity_poly.type
_entity_poly.pdbx_seq_one_letter_code
_entity_poly.pdbx_strand_id
1 'polypeptide(L)' 'LKAGGAYVPLDPAYPGERLQYILQDADPVLLLADAAGRAALGEPATPQLALEAALPETLSAENPAPRAQASHLAYVI' A
#
# COMPACT_ATOMS: atom_id res chain seq x y z
N LEU A 1 -9.78 4.41 4.90
CA LEU A 1 -9.31 3.15 4.27
C LEU A 1 -10.05 1.96 4.87
N LYS A 2 -10.48 0.99 4.06
CA LYS A 2 -11.33 -0.15 4.51
C LYS A 2 -10.59 -1.12 5.47
N ALA A 3 -9.28 -1.26 5.30
CA ALA A 3 -8.44 -2.10 6.16
C ALA A 3 -8.03 -1.42 7.48
N GLY A 4 -8.38 -0.14 7.68
CA GLY A 4 -8.01 0.63 8.87
C GLY A 4 -6.53 1.06 8.95
N GLY A 5 -5.69 0.68 7.98
CA GLY A 5 -4.30 1.14 7.87
C GLY A 5 -4.16 2.51 7.22
N ALA A 6 -2.94 3.06 7.28
CA ALA A 6 -2.48 4.21 6.51
C ALA A 6 -1.65 3.73 5.29
N TYR A 7 -1.47 4.58 4.29
CA TYR A 7 -0.57 4.31 3.16
C TYR A 7 0.27 5.55 2.86
N VAL A 8 1.45 5.32 2.29
CA VAL A 8 2.31 6.34 1.73
C VAL A 8 2.28 6.18 0.20
N PRO A 9 1.80 7.17 -0.57
CA PRO A 9 1.84 7.08 -2.02
C PRO A 9 3.28 7.20 -2.51
N LEU A 10 3.66 6.32 -3.43
CA LEU A 10 4.96 6.33 -4.10
C LEU A 10 4.77 6.57 -5.60
N ASP A 11 5.55 7.48 -6.17
CA ASP A 11 5.60 7.72 -7.61
C ASP A 11 6.75 6.91 -8.24
N PRO A 12 6.47 5.97 -9.15
CA PRO A 12 7.51 5.20 -9.85
C PRO A 12 8.50 6.04 -10.66
N ALA A 13 8.16 7.29 -10.99
CA ALA A 13 9.06 8.22 -11.66
C ALA A 13 10.16 8.78 -10.75
N TYR A 14 10.09 8.54 -9.44
CA TYR A 14 11.14 8.94 -8.52
C TYR A 14 12.42 8.12 -8.71
N PRO A 15 13.60 8.73 -8.53
CA PRO A 15 14.86 7.99 -8.53
C PRO A 15 14.84 6.87 -7.48
N GLY A 16 15.49 5.73 -7.79
CA GLY A 16 15.51 4.56 -6.91
C GLY A 16 15.99 4.85 -5.49
N GLU A 17 17.00 5.72 -5.31
CA GLU A 17 17.48 6.14 -4.00
C GLU A 17 16.40 6.85 -3.17
N ARG A 18 15.56 7.68 -3.81
CA ARG A 18 14.44 8.36 -3.15
C ARG A 18 13.36 7.37 -2.75
N LEU A 19 13.06 6.39 -3.60
CA LEU A 19 12.11 5.33 -3.27
C LEU A 19 12.62 4.52 -2.07
N GLN A 20 13.90 4.13 -2.07
CA GLN A 20 14.51 3.40 -0.96
C GLN A 20 14.50 4.19 0.35
N TYR A 21 14.79 5.49 0.30
CA TYR A 21 14.70 6.36 1.46
C TYR A 21 13.29 6.37 2.06
N ILE A 22 12.25 6.53 1.22
CA ILE A 22 10.86 6.55 1.70
C ILE A 22 10.48 5.19 2.29
N LEU A 23 10.89 4.09 1.67
CA LEU A 23 10.65 2.74 2.19
C LEU A 23 11.32 2.51 3.55
N GLN A 24 12.54 2.99 3.73
CA GLN A 24 13.28 2.88 4.99
C GLN A 24 12.63 3.70 6.11
N ASP A 25 12.16 4.91 5.80
CA ASP A 25 11.52 5.80 6.78
C ASP A 25 10.10 5.34 7.15
N ALA A 26 9.33 4.88 6.17
CA ALA A 26 7.95 4.44 6.39
C ALA A 26 7.85 3.03 7.01
N ASP A 27 8.90 2.21 6.88
CA ASP A 27 8.95 0.79 7.29
C ASP A 27 7.63 0.03 7.02
N PRO A 28 7.17 -0.02 5.76
CA PRO A 28 5.86 -0.58 5.44
C PRO A 28 5.85 -2.09 5.64
N VAL A 29 4.73 -2.62 6.14
CA VAL A 29 4.52 -4.07 6.28
C VAL A 29 4.18 -4.76 4.94
N LEU A 30 3.71 -3.99 3.95
CA LEU A 30 3.29 -4.48 2.64
C LEU A 30 3.40 -3.37 1.60
N LEU A 31 3.83 -3.72 0.40
CA LEU A 31 3.82 -2.84 -0.77
C LEU A 31 2.73 -3.29 -1.75
N LEU A 32 1.91 -2.35 -2.19
CA LEU A 32 0.97 -2.53 -3.29
C LEU A 32 1.53 -1.81 -4.52
N ALA A 33 1.78 -2.56 -5.59
CA ALA A 33 2.38 -1.99 -6.80
C ALA A 33 1.83 -2.66 -8.05
N ASP A 34 1.67 -1.88 -9.12
CA ASP A 34 1.46 -2.41 -10.46
C ASP A 34 2.81 -2.81 -11.09
N ALA A 35 2.79 -3.17 -12.38
CA ALA A 35 3.99 -3.53 -13.12
C ALA A 35 5.05 -2.41 -13.15
N ALA A 36 4.65 -1.14 -13.26
CA ALA A 36 5.57 0.00 -13.31
C ALA A 36 6.20 0.26 -11.94
N GLY A 37 5.40 0.24 -10.88
CA GLY A 37 5.86 0.36 -9.50
C GLY A 37 6.84 -0.75 -9.13
N ARG A 38 6.54 -2.00 -9.46
CA ARG A 38 7.45 -3.13 -9.23
C ARG A 38 8.79 -2.97 -9.97
N ALA A 39 8.75 -2.51 -11.21
CA ALA A 39 9.97 -2.24 -11.97
C ALA A 39 10.83 -1.13 -11.32
N ALA A 40 10.20 -0.09 -10.77
CA ALA A 40 10.89 1.00 -10.07
C ALA A 40 11.40 0.60 -8.68
N LEU A 41 10.67 -0.26 -7.96
CA LEU A 41 11.01 -0.72 -6.61
C LEU A 41 12.03 -1.87 -6.61
N GLY A 42 12.11 -2.64 -7.70
CA GLY A 42 12.96 -3.82 -7.80
C GLY A 42 12.51 -4.92 -6.83
N GLU A 43 13.49 -5.48 -6.10
CA GLU A 43 13.30 -6.57 -5.13
C GLU A 43 13.60 -6.06 -3.69
N PRO A 44 12.69 -5.27 -3.07
CA PRO A 44 12.80 -4.84 -1.69
C PRO A 44 12.60 -6.02 -0.73
N ALA A 45 13.07 -5.87 0.51
CA ALA A 45 12.84 -6.85 1.57
C ALA A 45 11.36 -6.94 2.00
N THR A 46 10.60 -5.86 1.83
CA THR A 46 9.17 -5.81 2.14
C THR A 46 8.35 -6.64 1.15
N PRO A 47 7.38 -7.46 1.61
CA PRO A 47 6.48 -8.18 0.72
C PRO A 47 5.78 -7.26 -0.27
N GLN A 48 5.75 -7.67 -1.54
CA GLN A 48 5.04 -6.96 -2.61
C GLN A 48 3.81 -7.75 -3.05
N LEU A 49 2.68 -7.06 -3.21
CA LEU A 49 1.46 -7.59 -3.82
C LEU A 49 1.16 -6.80 -5.09
N ALA A 50 1.04 -7.54 -6.19
CA ALA A 50 0.69 -6.99 -7.49
C ALA A 50 -0.78 -6.56 -7.54
N LEU A 51 -1.06 -5.36 -8.05
CA LEU A 51 -2.43 -4.85 -8.18
C LEU A 51 -3.25 -5.65 -9.21
N GLU A 52 -2.58 -6.21 -10.20
CA GLU A 52 -3.14 -7.06 -11.25
C GLU A 52 -3.33 -8.53 -10.82
N ALA A 53 -2.96 -8.89 -9.59
CA ALA A 53 -3.11 -10.26 -9.11
C ALA A 53 -4.59 -10.66 -9.07
N ALA A 54 -4.92 -11.79 -9.70
CA ALA A 54 -6.26 -12.35 -9.61
C ALA A 54 -6.57 -12.73 -8.16
N LEU A 55 -7.67 -12.19 -7.64
CA LEU A 55 -8.17 -12.53 -6.31
C LEU A 55 -9.04 -13.79 -6.38
N PRO A 56 -8.99 -14.67 -5.36
CA PRO A 56 -9.89 -15.81 -5.30
C PRO A 56 -11.36 -15.38 -5.31
N GLU A 57 -12.19 -16.06 -6.10
CA GLU A 57 -13.64 -15.82 -6.15
C GLU A 57 -14.35 -16.11 -4.81
N THR A 58 -13.68 -16.82 -3.90
CA THR A 58 -14.17 -17.10 -2.55
C THR A 58 -14.11 -15.89 -1.62
N LEU A 59 -13.41 -14.81 -2.00
CA LEU A 59 -13.35 -13.58 -1.22
C LEU A 59 -14.64 -12.76 -1.42
N SER A 60 -15.11 -12.15 -0.34
CA SER A 60 -16.26 -11.25 -0.43
C SER A 60 -15.89 -9.95 -1.14
N ALA A 61 -16.75 -9.52 -2.08
CA ALA A 61 -16.66 -8.20 -2.70
C ALA A 61 -17.34 -7.09 -1.87
N GLU A 62 -18.04 -7.47 -0.80
CA GLU A 62 -18.72 -6.53 0.09
C GLU A 62 -17.73 -5.70 0.90
N ASN A 63 -18.09 -4.46 1.18
CA ASN A 63 -17.29 -3.62 2.07
C ASN A 63 -17.42 -4.11 3.52
N PRO A 64 -16.32 -4.15 4.29
CA PRO A 64 -16.43 -4.38 5.72
C PRO A 64 -17.26 -3.27 6.35
N ALA A 65 -18.04 -3.63 7.38
CA ALA A 65 -18.77 -2.64 8.18
C ALA A 65 -17.81 -1.54 8.69
N PRO A 66 -18.21 -0.26 8.67
CA PRO A 66 -17.37 0.83 9.17
C PRO A 66 -16.94 0.58 10.62
N ARG A 67 -15.63 0.56 10.85
CA ARG A 67 -15.06 0.41 12.22
C ARG A 67 -14.67 1.75 12.85
N ALA A 68 -14.77 2.85 12.09
CA ALA A 68 -14.44 4.18 12.59
C ALA A 68 -15.51 4.67 13.59
N GLN A 69 -15.09 5.25 14.71
CA GLN A 69 -15.95 5.84 15.74
C GLN A 69 -15.65 7.33 15.87
N ALA A 70 -16.55 8.10 16.48
CA ALA A 70 -16.38 9.54 16.68
C ALA A 70 -15.14 9.90 17.53
N SER A 71 -14.63 8.96 18.34
CA SER A 71 -13.41 9.11 19.14
C SER A 71 -12.12 8.82 18.38
N HIS A 72 -12.19 8.27 17.15
CA HIS A 72 -11.00 8.03 16.34
C HIS A 72 -10.56 9.33 15.65
N LEU A 73 -9.29 9.70 15.83
CA LEU A 73 -8.67 10.85 15.16
C LEU A 73 -8.75 10.68 13.64
N ALA A 74 -9.15 11.75 12.96
CA ALA A 74 -9.11 11.85 11.51
C ALA A 74 -8.00 12.83 11.11
N TYR A 75 -7.15 12.41 10.17
CA TYR A 75 -6.15 13.27 9.55
C TYR A 75 -6.63 13.65 8.14
N VAL A 76 -6.51 14.93 7.80
CA VAL A 76 -6.76 15.43 6.44
C VAL A 76 -5.39 15.63 5.79
N ILE A 77 -5.18 14.97 4.66
CA ILE A 77 -3.98 15.05 3.81
C ILE A 77 -4.34 15.72 2.50
#